data_AF-A0A962DC45-F1
#
_entry.id   AF-A0A962DC45-F1
#
_cell.length_a   1.000
_cell.length_b   1.000
_cell.length_c   1.000
_cell.angle_alpha   90.00
_cell.angle_beta   90.00
_cell.angle_gamma   90.00
#
_symmetry.space_group_name_H-M   'P 1'
#
loop_
_entity.id
_entity.type
_entity.pdbx_description
1 polymer ?
#
loop_
_entity_poly.entity_id
_entity_poly.type
_entity_poly.pdbx_seq_one_letter_code
_entity_poly.pdbx_strand_id
1 'polypeptide(L)'
;MNGEHAGARAQLEAERMAHASHERQLRDAGLVCLLFAGLALIYVIWTLFGGSLSESAPMFYLCLALLPIYLAVGVGFRQLAPWVNGPGAVLAFFGLLGQPTGLLIFWLMRSERGMRVLSPGYRELVAATSQLRYQRRPADWLVAILTGLLVIGMAVALLVR
;
A
#
# COMPACT_ATOMS: atom_id res chain seq x y z
N MET A 1 -7.26 -14.21 39.09
CA MET A 1 -6.40 -13.45 38.15
C MET A 1 -6.36 -14.05 36.73
N ASN A 2 -6.41 -15.37 36.52
CA ASN A 2 -6.40 -15.95 35.16
C ASN A 2 -7.65 -15.67 34.30
N GLY A 3 -8.84 -15.49 34.90
CA GLY A 3 -10.09 -15.24 34.16
C GLY A 3 -10.20 -13.84 33.56
N GLU A 4 -9.61 -12.83 34.19
CA GLU A 4 -9.72 -11.42 33.80
C GLU A 4 -8.90 -11.12 32.53
N HIS A 5 -7.71 -11.71 32.43
CA HIS A 5 -6.87 -11.64 31.23
C HIS A 5 -7.47 -12.40 30.03
N ALA A 6 -8.19 -13.50 30.29
CA ALA A 6 -8.88 -14.25 29.23
C ALA A 6 -10.05 -13.43 28.64
N GLY A 7 -10.84 -12.75 29.49
CA GLY A 7 -11.91 -11.86 29.06
C GLY A 7 -11.41 -10.66 28.24
N ALA A 8 -10.34 -9.99 28.71
CA ALA A 8 -9.74 -8.87 27.98
C ALA A 8 -9.20 -9.27 26.60
N ARG A 9 -8.59 -10.45 26.46
CA ARG A 9 -8.13 -10.98 25.16
C ARG A 9 -9.30 -11.26 24.22
N ALA A 10 -10.35 -11.91 24.70
CA ALA A 10 -11.54 -12.20 23.89
C ALA A 10 -12.21 -10.92 23.36
N GLN A 11 -12.23 -9.85 24.16
CA GLN A 11 -12.74 -8.54 23.73
C GLN A 11 -11.90 -7.91 22.60
N LEU A 12 -10.56 -7.92 22.74
CA LEU A 12 -9.65 -7.41 21.70
C LEU A 12 -9.76 -8.21 20.40
N GLU A 13 -9.93 -9.53 20.49
CA GLU A 13 -10.14 -10.40 19.34
C GLU A 13 -11.47 -10.11 18.66
N ALA A 14 -12.56 -9.92 19.43
CA ALA A 14 -13.87 -9.56 18.90
C ALA A 14 -13.83 -8.20 18.19
N GLU A 15 -13.16 -7.19 18.77
CA GLU A 15 -12.97 -5.88 18.12
C GLU A 15 -12.21 -6.02 16.79
N ARG A 16 -11.14 -6.84 16.76
CA ARG A 16 -10.42 -7.09 15.50
C ARG A 16 -11.29 -7.78 14.47
N MET A 17 -12.02 -8.82 14.86
CA MET A 17 -12.89 -9.58 13.95
C MET A 17 -13.99 -8.69 13.35
N ALA A 18 -14.52 -7.73 14.11
CA ALA A 18 -15.48 -6.75 13.62
C ALA A 18 -14.93 -5.84 12.51
N HIS A 19 -13.60 -5.69 12.44
CA HIS A 19 -12.90 -4.84 11.47
C HIS A 19 -12.03 -5.61 10.47
N ALA A 20 -11.98 -6.94 10.57
CA ALA A 20 -11.10 -7.78 9.75
C ALA A 20 -11.39 -7.69 8.24
N SER A 21 -12.64 -7.45 7.84
CA SER A 21 -13.00 -7.25 6.43
C SER A 21 -12.42 -5.96 5.88
N HIS A 22 -12.49 -4.85 6.63
CA HIS A 22 -11.91 -3.56 6.24
C HIS A 22 -10.38 -3.62 6.29
N GLU A 23 -9.79 -4.29 7.29
CA GLU A 23 -8.35 -4.58 7.35
C GLU A 23 -7.89 -5.27 6.05
N ARG A 24 -8.61 -6.29 5.60
CA ARG A 24 -8.28 -7.02 4.37
C ARG A 24 -8.42 -6.15 3.12
N GLN A 25 -9.52 -5.40 3.00
CA GLN A 25 -9.77 -4.54 1.84
C GLN A 25 -8.72 -3.43 1.71
N LEU A 26 -8.30 -2.82 2.82
CA LEU A 26 -7.21 -1.83 2.83
C LEU A 26 -5.87 -2.46 2.44
N ARG A 27 -5.57 -3.68 2.89
CA ARG A 27 -4.36 -4.39 2.47
C ARG A 27 -4.36 -4.77 1.00
N ASP A 28 -5.52 -5.17 0.47
CA ASP A 28 -5.68 -5.46 -0.96
C ASP A 28 -5.59 -4.18 -1.80
N ALA A 29 -6.07 -3.03 -1.31
CA ALA A 29 -5.82 -1.73 -1.93
C ALA A 29 -4.31 -1.39 -1.96
N GLY A 30 -3.59 -1.69 -0.88
CA GLY A 30 -2.13 -1.58 -0.85
C GLY A 30 -1.43 -2.45 -1.90
N LEU A 31 -1.96 -3.65 -2.18
CA LEU A 31 -1.45 -4.52 -3.24
C LEU A 31 -1.64 -3.90 -4.63
N VAL A 32 -2.79 -3.28 -4.88
CA VAL A 32 -3.07 -2.57 -6.13
C VAL A 32 -2.09 -1.41 -6.33
N CYS A 33 -1.82 -0.61 -5.29
CA CYS A 33 -0.82 0.45 -5.37
C CYS A 33 0.59 -0.10 -5.70
N LEU A 34 0.98 -1.22 -5.10
CA LEU A 34 2.26 -1.87 -5.41
C LEU A 34 2.31 -2.41 -6.84
N LEU A 35 1.19 -2.93 -7.36
CA LEU A 35 1.11 -3.40 -8.73
C LEU A 35 1.32 -2.25 -9.73
N PHE A 36 0.70 -1.08 -9.49
CA PHE A 36 0.96 0.12 -10.28
C PHE A 36 2.41 0.59 -10.17
N ALA A 37 3.01 0.56 -8.97
CA ALA A 37 4.43 0.87 -8.81
C ALA A 37 5.30 -0.11 -9.62
N GLY A 38 4.96 -1.40 -9.65
CA GLY A 38 5.67 -2.40 -10.44
C GLY A 38 5.55 -2.21 -11.94
N LEU A 39 4.37 -1.88 -12.44
CA LEU A 39 4.18 -1.55 -13.85
C LEU A 39 4.95 -0.29 -14.26
N ALA A 40 4.89 0.76 -13.43
CA ALA A 40 5.68 1.98 -13.66
C ALA A 40 7.19 1.67 -13.68
N LEU A 41 7.64 0.75 -12.82
CA LEU A 41 9.04 0.35 -12.75
C LEU A 41 9.49 -0.41 -13.99
N ILE A 42 8.69 -1.38 -14.43
CA ILE A 42 8.94 -2.12 -15.66
C ILE A 42 9.03 -1.16 -16.85
N TYR A 43 8.11 -0.19 -16.92
CA TYR A 43 8.13 0.83 -17.96
C TYR A 43 9.41 1.68 -17.92
N VAL A 44 9.81 2.18 -16.75
CA VAL A 44 11.06 2.95 -16.56
C VAL A 44 12.27 2.13 -17.01
N ILE A 45 12.36 0.86 -16.61
CA ILE A 45 13.45 -0.04 -17.01
C ILE A 45 13.43 -0.24 -18.53
N TRP A 46 12.27 -0.55 -19.12
CA TRP A 46 12.15 -0.75 -20.56
C TRP A 46 12.61 0.48 -21.35
N THR A 47 12.19 1.68 -20.94
CA THR A 47 12.61 2.93 -21.56
C THR A 47 14.12 3.18 -21.42
N LEU A 48 14.75 2.83 -20.29
CA LEU A 48 16.19 3.01 -20.09
C LEU A 48 17.05 2.06 -20.93
N PHE A 49 16.57 0.83 -21.19
CA PHE A 49 17.38 -0.22 -21.82
C PHE A 49 17.00 -0.55 -23.28
N GLY A 50 15.81 -0.17 -23.74
CA GLY A 50 15.34 -0.53 -25.08
C GLY A 50 14.35 0.44 -25.72
N GLY A 51 13.89 1.47 -25.01
CA GLY A 51 12.97 2.47 -25.52
C GLY A 51 13.67 3.73 -26.03
N SER A 52 12.96 4.51 -26.85
CA SER A 52 13.38 5.86 -27.24
C SER A 52 12.98 6.87 -26.17
N LEU A 53 13.97 7.42 -25.45
CA LEU A 53 13.76 8.44 -24.42
C LEU A 53 13.14 9.73 -24.97
N SER A 54 13.45 10.12 -26.22
CA SER A 54 12.91 11.35 -26.82
C SER A 54 11.41 11.27 -27.08
N GLU A 55 10.92 10.09 -27.50
CA GLU A 55 9.50 9.86 -27.78
C GLU A 55 8.69 9.62 -26.51
N SER A 56 9.32 9.02 -25.48
CA SER A 56 8.66 8.60 -24.24
C SER A 56 8.89 9.53 -23.05
N ALA A 57 9.61 10.64 -23.22
CA ALA A 57 10.04 11.53 -22.14
C ALA A 57 8.90 11.95 -21.18
N PRO A 58 7.72 12.42 -21.63
CA PRO A 58 6.66 12.86 -20.72
C PRO A 58 6.17 11.73 -19.81
N MET A 59 5.95 10.55 -20.39
CA MET A 59 5.47 9.37 -19.68
C MET A 59 6.55 8.80 -18.76
N PHE A 60 7.81 8.82 -19.20
CA PHE A 60 8.95 8.42 -18.38
C PHE A 60 9.05 9.25 -17.10
N TYR A 61 9.01 10.58 -17.20
CA TYR A 61 9.07 11.45 -16.03
C TYR A 61 7.84 11.30 -15.12
N LEU A 62 6.66 11.10 -15.70
CA LEU A 62 5.44 10.83 -14.94
C LEU A 62 5.56 9.52 -14.13
N CYS A 63 5.97 8.42 -14.77
CA CYS A 63 6.20 7.15 -14.10
C CYS A 63 7.27 7.26 -13.02
N LEU A 64 8.37 7.97 -13.29
CA LEU A 64 9.46 8.16 -12.34
C LEU A 64 8.99 8.95 -11.09
N ALA A 65 8.14 9.97 -11.28
CA ALA A 65 7.58 10.76 -10.19
C ALA A 65 6.53 10.01 -9.37
N LEU A 66 5.65 9.23 -10.03
CA LEU A 66 4.56 8.52 -9.37
C LEU A 66 5.02 7.25 -8.65
N LEU A 67 6.07 6.60 -9.13
CA LEU A 67 6.54 5.34 -8.59
C LEU A 67 6.86 5.36 -7.08
N PRO A 68 7.65 6.31 -6.53
CA PRO A 68 7.90 6.35 -5.08
C PRO A 68 6.62 6.62 -4.28
N ILE A 69 5.67 7.38 -4.84
CA ILE A 69 4.39 7.69 -4.22
C ILE A 69 3.53 6.43 -4.10
N TYR A 70 3.35 5.68 -5.20
CA TYR A 70 2.60 4.42 -5.19
C TYR A 70 3.26 3.36 -4.31
N LEU A 71 4.58 3.29 -4.30
CA LEU A 71 5.32 2.35 -3.46
C LEU A 71 5.14 2.68 -1.97
N ALA A 72 5.35 3.94 -1.58
CA ALA A 72 5.16 4.37 -0.19
C ALA A 72 3.73 4.14 0.29
N VAL A 73 2.73 4.55 -0.49
CA VAL A 73 1.31 4.40 -0.12
C VAL A 73 0.88 2.93 -0.10
N GLY A 74 1.34 2.12 -1.06
CA GLY A 74 1.09 0.68 -1.08
C GLY A 74 1.66 -0.02 0.16
N VAL A 75 2.90 0.30 0.53
CA VAL A 75 3.51 -0.19 1.77
C VAL A 75 2.75 0.28 3.00
N GLY A 76 2.38 1.55 3.04
CA GLY A 76 1.66 2.14 4.14
C GLY A 76 0.28 1.48 4.37
N PHE A 77 -0.50 1.24 3.32
CA PHE A 77 -1.77 0.53 3.41
C PHE A 77 -1.59 -0.89 3.94
N ARG A 78 -0.55 -1.60 3.50
CA ARG A 78 -0.25 -2.96 4.02
C ARG A 78 0.10 -2.96 5.50
N GLN A 79 0.81 -1.91 5.94
CA GLN A 79 1.18 -1.71 7.34
C GLN A 79 0.06 -1.07 8.18
N LEU A 80 -1.08 -0.71 7.57
CA LEU A 80 -2.18 0.03 8.21
C LEU A 80 -1.67 1.31 8.88
N ALA A 81 -0.77 2.02 8.21
CA ALA A 81 -0.09 3.17 8.81
C ALA A 81 -1.01 4.41 8.78
N PRO A 82 -1.13 5.17 9.89
CA PRO A 82 -2.05 6.32 9.97
C PRO A 82 -1.74 7.44 8.98
N TRP A 83 -0.46 7.62 8.64
CA TRP A 83 -0.01 8.65 7.72
C TRP A 83 -0.57 8.48 6.30
N VAL A 84 -1.03 7.28 5.94
CA VAL A 84 -1.54 6.95 4.60
C VAL A 84 -2.88 7.60 4.33
N ASN A 85 -3.60 8.06 5.37
CA ASN A 85 -4.91 8.68 5.21
C ASN A 85 -4.89 9.86 4.23
N GLY A 86 -3.90 10.75 4.35
CA GLY A 86 -3.76 11.90 3.45
C GLY A 86 -3.36 11.49 2.03
N PRO A 87 -2.14 10.93 1.83
CA PRO A 87 -1.63 10.58 0.51
C PRO A 87 -2.50 9.56 -0.22
N GLY A 88 -3.05 8.58 0.51
CA GLY A 88 -3.96 7.57 -0.06
C GLY A 88 -5.28 8.16 -0.52
N ALA A 89 -5.84 9.15 0.20
CA ALA A 89 -7.05 9.83 -0.23
C ALA A 89 -6.81 10.67 -1.49
N VAL A 90 -5.67 11.36 -1.58
CA VAL A 90 -5.27 12.13 -2.77
C VAL A 90 -5.11 11.21 -3.97
N LEU A 91 -4.38 10.10 -3.83
CA LEU A 91 -4.23 9.09 -4.88
C LEU A 91 -5.57 8.49 -5.31
N ALA A 92 -6.45 8.17 -4.36
CA ALA A 92 -7.76 7.62 -4.65
C ALA A 92 -8.67 8.62 -5.36
N PHE A 93 -8.56 9.91 -5.01
CA PHE A 93 -9.26 11.01 -5.68
C PHE A 93 -8.80 11.20 -7.13
N PHE A 94 -7.50 11.16 -7.41
CA PHE A 94 -7.01 11.19 -8.79
C PHE A 94 -7.36 9.91 -9.56
N GLY A 95 -7.30 8.76 -8.90
CA GLY A 95 -7.74 7.48 -9.48
C GLY A 95 -9.23 7.47 -9.85
N LEU A 96 -10.04 8.26 -9.16
CA LEU A 96 -11.47 8.44 -9.41
C LEU A 96 -11.77 9.04 -10.79
N LEU A 97 -10.84 9.84 -11.33
CA LEU A 97 -10.98 10.42 -12.68
C LEU A 97 -10.76 9.39 -13.80
N GLY A 98 -10.13 8.25 -13.50
CA GLY A 98 -9.76 7.25 -14.51
C GLY A 98 -10.37 5.86 -14.31
N GLN A 99 -10.63 5.43 -13.08
CA GLN A 99 -11.14 4.09 -12.77
C GLN A 99 -12.06 4.07 -11.53
N PRO A 100 -13.12 3.22 -11.53
CA PRO A 100 -14.03 3.07 -10.39
C PRO A 100 -13.37 2.50 -9.13
N THR A 101 -12.17 1.91 -9.26
CA THR A 101 -11.37 1.41 -8.12
C THR A 101 -10.93 2.53 -7.18
N GLY A 102 -10.66 3.74 -7.70
CA GLY A 102 -10.30 4.90 -6.88
C GLY A 102 -11.42 5.30 -5.92
N LEU A 103 -12.68 5.23 -6.37
CA LEU A 103 -13.84 5.53 -5.55
C LEU A 103 -13.99 4.55 -4.37
N LEU A 104 -13.79 3.26 -4.63
CA LEU A 104 -13.88 2.23 -3.60
C LEU A 104 -12.82 2.43 -2.51
N ILE A 105 -11.57 2.71 -2.90
CA ILE A 105 -10.46 2.96 -1.97
C ILE A 105 -10.72 4.22 -1.15
N PHE A 106 -11.17 5.30 -1.79
CA PHE A 106 -11.50 6.55 -1.12
C PHE A 106 -12.61 6.34 -0.08
N TRP A 107 -13.70 5.68 -0.47
CA TRP A 107 -14.81 5.38 0.42
C TRP A 107 -14.39 4.47 1.57
N LEU A 108 -13.58 3.45 1.30
CA LEU A 108 -13.04 2.55 2.31
C LEU A 108 -12.25 3.30 3.38
N MET A 109 -11.37 4.21 2.97
CA MET A 109 -10.58 5.02 3.89
C MET A 109 -11.43 5.99 4.72
N ARG A 110 -12.44 6.60 4.09
CA ARG A 110 -13.27 7.62 4.73
C ARG A 110 -14.44 7.08 5.55
N SER A 111 -14.72 5.78 5.43
CA SER A 111 -15.65 5.10 6.31
C SER A 111 -15.16 5.13 7.76
N GLU A 112 -16.08 5.14 8.73
CA GLU A 112 -15.75 5.09 10.17
C GLU A 112 -14.87 3.88 10.50
N ARG A 113 -15.15 2.73 9.85
CA ARG A 113 -14.37 1.49 10.00
C ARG A 113 -12.96 1.65 9.42
N GLY A 114 -12.80 2.28 8.26
CA GLY A 114 -11.48 2.54 7.67
C GLY A 114 -10.65 3.49 8.50
N MET A 115 -11.26 4.57 9.00
CA MET A 115 -10.60 5.50 9.93
C MET A 115 -10.18 4.81 11.23
N ARG A 116 -11.00 3.89 11.75
CA ARG A 116 -10.65 3.09 12.93
C ARG A 116 -9.45 2.19 12.65
N VAL A 117 -9.44 1.46 11.53
CA VAL A 117 -8.34 0.57 11.14
C VAL A 117 -7.03 1.33 10.89
N LEU A 118 -7.10 2.56 10.36
CA LEU A 118 -5.95 3.44 10.13
C LEU A 118 -5.58 4.28 11.36
N SER A 119 -6.23 4.07 12.51
CA SER A 119 -5.90 4.82 13.73
C SER A 119 -4.60 4.31 14.38
N PRO A 120 -3.83 5.17 15.07
CA PRO A 120 -2.58 4.76 15.71
C PRO A 120 -2.72 3.55 16.65
N GLY A 121 -3.77 3.54 17.49
CA GLY A 121 -4.02 2.46 18.46
C GLY A 121 -4.45 1.13 17.84
N TYR A 122 -4.94 1.12 16.59
CA TYR A 122 -5.35 -0.13 15.94
C TYR A 122 -4.15 -1.04 15.61
N ARG A 123 -2.96 -0.46 15.36
CA ARG A 123 -1.74 -1.24 15.15
C ARG A 123 -1.31 -2.01 16.40
N GLU A 124 -1.52 -1.43 17.58
CA GLU A 124 -1.25 -2.10 18.85
C GLU A 124 -2.21 -3.27 19.06
N LEU A 125 -3.49 -3.09 18.70
CA LEU A 125 -4.49 -4.16 18.71
C LEU A 125 -4.14 -5.30 17.74
N VAL A 126 -3.65 -4.99 16.54
CA VAL A 126 -3.15 -6.00 15.57
C VAL A 126 -1.91 -6.73 16.10
N ALA A 127 -1.02 -6.04 16.81
CA ALA A 127 0.18 -6.63 17.40
C ALA A 127 -0.17 -7.55 18.59
N ALA A 128 -1.07 -7.11 19.47
CA ALA A 128 -1.56 -7.87 20.61
C ALA A 128 -2.32 -9.15 20.20
N THR A 129 -3.01 -9.11 19.05
CA THR A 129 -3.75 -10.24 18.47
C THR A 129 -2.98 -10.96 17.36
N SER A 130 -1.65 -11.00 17.44
CA SER A 130 -0.80 -11.58 16.38
C SER A 130 -1.12 -13.03 16.02
N GLN A 131 -1.72 -13.80 16.95
CA GLN A 131 -2.22 -15.16 16.73
C GLN A 131 -3.32 -15.28 15.66
N LEU A 132 -4.04 -14.20 15.39
CA LEU A 132 -5.04 -14.11 14.32
C LEU A 132 -4.43 -13.65 12.97
N ARG A 133 -3.09 -13.68 12.83
CA ARG A 133 -2.42 -13.35 11.56
C ARG A 133 -2.92 -14.27 10.45
N TYR A 134 -3.68 -13.69 9.52
CA TYR A 134 -3.86 -14.28 8.20
C TYR A 134 -2.48 -14.53 7.57
N GLN A 135 -2.24 -15.75 7.10
CA GLN A 135 -0.98 -16.22 6.48
C GLN A 135 -0.33 -15.12 5.64
N ARG A 136 0.99 -14.95 5.80
CA ARG A 136 1.81 -14.07 4.95
C ARG A 136 1.53 -14.40 3.48
N ARG A 137 0.86 -13.47 2.78
CA ARG A 137 0.66 -13.57 1.34
C ARG A 137 1.99 -13.28 0.63
N PRO A 138 2.24 -13.85 -0.56
CA PRO A 138 3.47 -13.65 -1.36
C PRO A 138 3.81 -12.18 -1.68
N ALA A 139 2.89 -11.26 -1.41
CA ALA A 139 3.05 -9.83 -1.61
C ALA A 139 4.16 -9.16 -0.76
N ASP A 140 4.64 -9.76 0.33
CA ASP A 140 5.79 -9.21 1.08
C ASP A 140 7.09 -9.32 0.25
N TRP A 141 7.25 -10.42 -0.52
CA TRP A 141 8.36 -10.57 -1.47
C TRP A 141 8.25 -9.58 -2.63
N LEU A 142 7.03 -9.30 -3.09
CA LEU A 142 6.79 -8.33 -4.16
C LEU A 142 7.32 -6.94 -3.77
N VAL A 143 7.05 -6.47 -2.54
CA VAL A 143 7.57 -5.17 -2.07
C VAL A 143 9.08 -5.11 -2.12
N ALA A 144 9.77 -6.16 -1.65
CA ALA A 144 11.23 -6.22 -1.65
C ALA A 144 11.81 -6.18 -3.06
N ILE A 145 11.22 -6.96 -3.99
CA ILE A 145 11.62 -7.00 -5.40
C ILE A 145 11.43 -5.62 -6.05
N LEU A 146 10.26 -5.00 -5.88
CA LEU A 146 9.96 -3.69 -6.45
C LEU A 146 10.88 -2.60 -5.91
N THR A 147 11.17 -2.62 -4.61
CA THR A 147 12.09 -1.65 -4.00
C THR A 147 13.51 -1.84 -4.50
N GLY A 148 14.00 -3.08 -4.62
CA GLY A 148 15.33 -3.38 -5.15
C GLY A 148 15.48 -2.93 -6.61
N LEU A 149 14.50 -3.25 -7.45
CA LEU A 149 14.49 -2.83 -8.85
C LEU A 149 14.43 -1.31 -9.00
N LEU A 150 13.69 -0.60 -8.14
CA LEU A 150 13.65 0.86 -8.12
C LEU A 150 15.04 1.46 -7.87
N VAL A 151 15.74 0.97 -6.84
CA VAL A 151 17.09 1.46 -6.49
C VAL A 151 18.07 1.25 -7.65
N ILE A 152 18.02 0.07 -8.28
CA ILE A 152 18.85 -0.25 -9.46
C ILE A 152 18.52 0.69 -10.62
N GLY A 153 17.23 0.88 -10.93
CA GLY A 153 16.79 1.79 -12.00
C GLY A 153 17.24 3.22 -11.78
N MET A 154 17.14 3.74 -10.54
CA MET A 154 17.65 5.07 -10.20
C MET A 154 19.17 5.18 -10.36
N ALA A 155 19.93 4.18 -9.91
CA ALA A 155 21.39 4.18 -10.05
C ALA A 155 21.82 4.21 -11.52
N VAL A 156 21.20 3.39 -12.37
CA VAL A 156 21.46 3.39 -13.82
C VAL A 156 21.09 4.73 -14.44
N ALA A 157 19.91 5.28 -14.12
CA ALA A 157 19.48 6.56 -14.66
C ALA A 157 20.42 7.73 -14.29
N LEU A 158 21.08 7.67 -13.13
CA LEU A 158 22.10 8.64 -12.72
C LEU A 158 23.44 8.43 -13.44
N LEU A 159 23.79 7.20 -13.80
CA LEU A 159 25.04 6.87 -14.48
C LEU A 159 25.01 7.13 -16.00
N VAL A 160 23.83 7.04 -16.61
CA VAL A 160 23.64 7.23 -18.06
C VAL A 160 23.41 8.70 -18.42
N ARG A 161 23.29 9.58 -17.42
CA ARG A 161 23.10 11.03 -17.58
C ARG A 161 24.44 11.76 -17.66
#